data_AF-K5UPB1-F1
#
_entry.id   AF-K5UPB1-F1
#
_cell.length_a   1.000
_cell.length_b   1.000
_cell.length_c   1.000
_cell.angle_alpha   90.00
_cell.angle_beta   90.00
_cell.angle_gamma   90.00
#
_symmetry.space_group_name_H-M   'P 1'
#
loop_
_entity.id
_entity.type
_entity.pdbx_description
1 polymer ?
#
loop_
_entity_poly.entity_id
_entity_poly.type
_entity_poly.pdbx_seq_one_letter_code
_entity_poly.pdbx_strand_id
1 'polypeptide(L)'
;MNVDFASDDSSSLAVIFPNSVVREDIFAECKDVFFGVGATTAAVRQHLELISSMIAEYLGLSPERKDWVLRGRVPDFNIDKDVNGSVTCVQIGNTRLLPSPKPDHSMPTTRPFAMHKPAVSLLSRIATAISLNEPILLTGETGTGKTSVVTHLASLLRKPLISLNLSNQTESSDIVGGFKPVDARVPASELQARFSDLFGGTFSRKKNAHFEESVRKAVHEGKWKRAVVLWKESIRLARDRIQAKASEER
;
A
#
# COMPACT_ATOMS: atom_id res chain seq x y z
N MET A 1 12.41 63.72 3.96
CA MET A 1 11.70 62.99 5.04
C MET A 1 12.32 61.61 5.10
N ASN A 2 13.31 61.45 5.98
CA ASN A 2 13.81 60.13 6.34
C ASN A 2 12.68 59.41 7.06
N VAL A 3 12.16 58.36 6.45
CA VAL A 3 11.31 57.42 7.15
C VAL A 3 12.29 56.51 7.89
N ASP A 4 12.53 56.83 9.15
CA ASP A 4 13.19 55.94 10.08
C ASP A 4 12.34 54.66 10.15
N PHE A 5 12.81 53.60 9.48
CA PHE A 5 12.41 52.25 9.83
C PHE A 5 13.01 52.00 11.22
N ALA A 6 12.24 52.34 12.25
CA ALA A 6 12.45 51.79 13.58
C ALA A 6 12.69 50.29 13.41
N SER A 7 13.77 49.81 14.02
CA SER A 7 14.07 48.40 14.22
C SER A 7 12.84 47.74 14.83
N ASP A 8 11.99 47.17 13.99
CA ASP A 8 10.92 46.29 14.42
C ASP A 8 11.63 45.13 15.11
N ASP A 9 11.50 45.07 16.44
CA ASP A 9 11.74 43.87 17.23
C ASP A 9 11.15 42.72 16.42
N SER A 10 12.02 41.90 15.82
CA SER A 10 11.59 40.69 15.15
C SER A 10 10.84 39.90 16.22
N SER A 11 9.51 39.90 16.14
CA SER A 11 8.66 39.39 17.21
C SER A 11 9.00 37.92 17.40
N SER A 12 9.89 37.64 18.36
CA SER A 12 10.39 36.30 18.60
C SER A 12 9.16 35.43 18.86
N LEU A 13 9.13 34.24 18.25
CA LEU A 13 8.04 33.29 18.48
C LEU A 13 7.94 32.92 19.97
N ALA A 14 8.98 33.21 20.76
CA ALA A 14 8.94 33.17 22.22
C ALA A 14 7.88 34.07 22.86
N VAL A 15 7.56 35.22 22.26
CA VAL A 15 6.52 36.14 22.75
C VAL A 15 5.12 35.60 22.48
N ILE A 16 4.93 34.97 21.31
CA ILE A 16 3.65 34.38 20.90
C ILE A 16 3.40 33.06 21.65
N PHE A 17 4.44 32.26 21.85
CA PHE A 17 4.38 30.96 22.53
C PHE A 17 5.15 31.01 23.86
N PRO A 18 4.55 31.52 24.94
CA PRO A 18 5.25 31.68 26.21
C PRO A 18 5.70 30.34 26.82
N ASN A 19 4.99 29.25 26.51
CA ASN A 19 5.32 27.91 27.01
C ASN A 19 6.55 27.34 26.27
N SER A 20 7.64 27.10 27.02
CA SER A 20 8.89 26.55 26.47
C SER A 20 8.72 25.14 25.90
N VAL A 21 7.87 24.30 26.48
CA VAL A 21 7.63 22.93 26.00
C VAL A 21 6.98 22.96 24.62
N VAL A 22 6.01 23.85 24.43
CA VAL A 22 5.36 24.03 23.12
C VAL A 22 6.37 24.51 22.07
N ARG A 23 7.31 25.38 22.44
CA ARG A 23 8.39 25.83 21.53
C ARG A 23 9.35 24.71 21.19
N GLU A 24 9.69 23.85 22.14
CA GLU A 24 10.49 22.64 21.91
C GLU A 24 9.77 21.65 21.00
N ASP A 25 8.45 21.50 21.14
CA ASP A 25 7.61 20.68 20.26
C ASP A 25 7.57 21.23 18.84
N ILE A 26 7.31 22.53 18.68
CA ILE A 26 7.35 23.20 17.37
C ILE A 26 8.72 22.99 16.73
N PHE A 27 9.81 23.17 17.48
CA PHE A 27 11.16 22.96 16.97
C PHE A 27 11.41 21.51 16.54
N ALA A 28 10.91 20.54 17.29
CA ALA A 28 11.02 19.12 16.95
C ALA A 28 10.30 18.80 15.64
N GLU A 29 9.11 19.36 15.39
CA GLU A 29 8.36 19.19 14.13
C GLU A 29 9.05 19.93 12.97
N CYS A 30 9.63 21.11 13.22
CA CYS A 30 10.41 21.84 12.21
C CYS A 30 11.56 21.01 11.63
N LYS A 31 12.13 20.08 12.42
CA LYS A 31 13.15 19.17 11.93
C LYS A 31 12.66 18.40 10.71
N ASP A 32 11.46 17.80 10.76
CA ASP A 32 10.98 16.95 9.66
C ASP A 32 10.70 17.75 8.38
N VAL A 33 10.37 19.04 8.49
CA VAL A 33 10.03 19.91 7.36
C VAL A 33 11.25 20.64 6.77
N PHE A 34 12.10 21.23 7.61
CA PHE A 34 13.08 22.22 7.18
C PHE A 34 14.51 21.71 7.11
N PHE A 35 14.92 20.83 8.02
CA PHE A 35 16.33 20.48 8.18
C PHE A 35 16.61 19.00 8.55
N GLY A 36 15.64 18.12 8.32
CA GLY A 36 15.69 16.70 8.64
C GLY A 36 16.15 15.82 7.48
N VAL A 37 16.38 16.41 6.29
CA VAL A 37 16.94 15.71 5.14
C VAL A 37 18.33 15.20 5.50
N GLY A 38 18.56 13.89 5.34
CA GLY A 38 19.87 13.30 5.57
C GLY A 38 20.93 13.92 4.67
N ALA A 39 21.90 14.61 5.26
CA ALA A 39 22.96 15.28 4.52
C ALA A 39 24.11 14.31 4.20
N THR A 40 24.34 14.08 2.90
CA THR A 40 25.41 13.20 2.41
C THR A 40 26.78 13.89 2.36
N THR A 41 26.81 15.23 2.33
CA THR A 41 28.05 16.02 2.24
C THR A 41 28.26 16.89 3.48
N ALA A 42 29.51 17.31 3.71
CA ALA A 42 29.84 18.21 4.83
C ALA A 42 29.19 19.61 4.67
N ALA A 43 29.17 20.15 3.44
CA ALA A 43 28.56 21.45 3.16
C ALA A 43 27.06 21.47 3.45
N VAL A 44 26.32 20.42 3.04
CA VAL A 44 24.88 20.32 3.35
C VAL A 44 24.65 20.20 4.85
N ARG A 45 25.48 19.42 5.58
CA ARG A 45 25.38 19.35 7.06
C ARG A 45 25.53 20.71 7.72
N GLN A 46 26.53 21.51 7.30
CA GLN A 46 26.71 22.86 7.82
C GLN A 46 25.50 23.75 7.51
N HIS A 47 24.96 23.67 6.30
CA HIS A 47 23.78 24.44 5.91
C HIS A 47 22.55 24.09 6.77
N LEU A 48 22.26 22.81 6.98
CA LEU A 48 21.16 22.36 7.83
C LEU A 48 21.35 22.76 9.30
N GLU A 49 22.59 22.76 9.79
CA GLU A 49 22.91 23.23 11.14
C GLU A 49 22.66 24.73 11.32
N LEU A 50 22.91 25.53 10.27
CA LEU A 50 22.56 26.96 10.26
C LEU A 50 21.05 27.17 10.28
N ILE A 51 20.29 26.43 9.46
CA ILE A 51 18.81 26.49 9.46
C ILE A 51 18.27 26.11 10.84
N SER A 52 18.75 25.00 11.40
CA SER A 52 18.40 24.52 12.74
C SER A 52 18.66 25.58 13.81
N SER A 53 19.82 26.24 13.76
CA SER A 53 20.20 27.28 14.72
C SER A 53 19.34 28.54 14.58
N MET A 54 19.04 28.96 13.35
CA MET A 54 18.17 30.10 13.07
C MET A 54 16.76 29.86 13.62
N ILE A 55 16.15 28.71 13.32
CA ILE A 55 14.80 28.38 13.82
C ILE A 55 14.80 28.29 15.36
N ALA A 56 15.83 27.69 15.95
CA ALA A 56 15.96 27.60 17.41
C ALA A 56 16.03 28.99 18.06
N GLU A 57 16.78 29.93 17.47
CA GLU A 57 16.88 31.31 17.92
C GLU A 57 15.54 32.05 17.85
N TYR A 58 14.82 31.93 16.72
CA TYR A 58 13.47 32.52 16.58
C TYR A 58 12.47 31.96 17.59
N LEU A 59 12.58 30.67 17.93
CA LEU A 59 11.80 30.02 18.98
C LEU A 59 12.37 30.26 20.38
N GLY A 60 13.47 31.00 20.55
CA GLY A 60 14.08 31.30 21.84
C GLY A 60 14.59 30.06 22.60
N LEU A 61 15.15 29.07 21.90
CA LEU A 61 15.84 27.92 22.49
C LEU A 61 17.34 28.21 22.63
N SER A 62 17.95 27.76 23.74
CA SER A 62 19.40 27.77 23.88
C SER A 62 20.06 26.71 22.97
N PRO A 63 21.34 26.84 22.60
CA PRO A 63 22.05 25.83 21.82
C PRO A 63 22.04 24.44 22.46
N GLU A 64 22.13 24.37 23.78
CA GLU A 64 22.05 23.12 24.56
C GLU A 64 20.67 22.47 24.45
N ARG A 65 19.60 23.28 24.52
CA ARG A 65 18.22 22.81 24.36
C ARG A 65 17.94 22.36 22.95
N LYS A 66 18.41 23.10 21.94
CA LYS A 66 18.37 22.68 20.53
C LYS A 66 18.96 21.28 20.36
N ASP A 67 20.18 21.06 20.83
CA ASP A 67 20.87 19.77 20.72
C ASP A 67 20.15 18.65 21.49
N TRP A 68 19.63 18.96 22.68
CA TRP A 68 18.82 18.02 23.45
C TRP A 68 17.53 17.64 22.71
N VAL A 69 16.81 18.59 22.12
CA VAL A 69 15.58 18.29 21.34
C VAL A 69 15.92 17.42 20.12
N LEU A 70 17.02 17.70 19.41
CA LEU A 70 17.34 17.00 18.17
C LEU A 70 17.92 15.60 18.36
N ARG A 71 18.72 15.40 19.42
CA ARG A 71 19.50 14.18 19.65
C ARG A 71 19.16 13.47 20.95
N GLY A 72 18.77 14.21 21.98
CA GLY A 72 18.51 13.72 23.34
C GLY A 72 17.09 13.20 23.54
N ARG A 73 16.10 13.91 23.01
CA ARG A 73 14.67 13.63 23.20
C ARG A 73 14.27 12.27 22.63
N VAL A 74 13.44 11.55 23.38
CA VAL A 74 12.76 10.32 22.93
C VAL A 74 11.27 10.60 22.98
N PRO A 75 10.52 10.36 21.90
CA PRO A 75 9.07 10.49 21.95
C PRO A 75 8.48 9.50 22.95
N ASP A 76 7.44 9.93 23.67
CA ASP A 76 6.70 9.02 24.54
C ASP A 76 5.96 7.98 23.70
N PHE A 77 5.79 6.78 24.26
CA PHE A 77 5.05 5.70 23.60
C PHE A 77 4.10 5.06 24.61
N ASN A 78 2.79 5.22 24.36
CA ASN A 78 1.74 4.74 25.23
C ASN A 78 0.68 3.97 24.42
N ILE A 79 0.14 2.90 25.00
CA ILE A 79 -0.92 2.09 24.42
C ILE A 79 -2.09 2.08 25.40
N ASP A 80 -3.17 2.74 25.03
CA ASP A 80 -4.41 2.72 25.79
C ASP A 80 -5.20 1.46 25.45
N LYS A 81 -5.78 0.84 26.47
CA LYS A 81 -6.59 -0.37 26.35
C LYS A 81 -7.93 -0.21 27.03
N ASP A 82 -8.96 -0.86 26.50
CA ASP A 82 -10.27 -0.97 27.15
C ASP A 82 -10.26 -1.99 28.29
N VAL A 83 -11.41 -2.12 28.96
CA VAL A 83 -11.66 -3.06 30.06
C VAL A 83 -11.47 -4.52 29.62
N ASN A 84 -11.60 -4.80 28.32
CA ASN A 84 -11.43 -6.13 27.74
C ASN A 84 -9.99 -6.38 27.28
N GLY A 85 -9.06 -5.45 27.53
CA GLY A 85 -7.65 -5.53 27.12
C GLY A 85 -7.41 -5.23 25.64
N SER A 86 -8.42 -4.77 24.90
CA SER A 86 -8.29 -4.35 23.51
C SER A 86 -7.68 -2.97 23.40
N VAL A 87 -6.74 -2.81 22.46
CA VAL A 87 -6.11 -1.51 22.19
C VAL A 87 -7.16 -0.53 21.65
N THR A 88 -7.28 0.64 22.29
CA THR A 88 -8.20 1.72 21.90
C THR A 88 -7.48 2.88 21.24
N CYS A 89 -6.24 3.15 21.64
CA CYS A 89 -5.40 4.21 21.09
C CYS A 89 -3.93 3.83 21.21
N VAL A 90 -3.16 4.12 20.16
CA VAL A 90 -1.70 4.07 20.18
C VAL A 90 -1.21 5.51 20.10
N GLN A 91 -0.62 6.00 21.19
CA GLN A 91 -0.05 7.34 21.27
C GLN A 91 1.47 7.28 21.15
N ILE A 92 2.02 8.03 20.19
CA ILE A 92 3.46 8.09 19.91
C ILE A 92 3.83 9.56 19.76
N GLY A 93 4.56 10.11 20.73
CA GLY A 93 4.75 11.55 20.88
C GLY A 93 3.40 12.27 20.94
N ASN A 94 3.21 13.22 20.03
CA ASN A 94 1.99 14.02 19.90
C ASN A 94 0.94 13.39 18.99
N THR A 95 1.25 12.25 18.35
CA THR A 95 0.34 11.59 17.42
C THR A 95 -0.46 10.51 18.11
N ARG A 96 -1.78 10.49 17.87
CA ARG A 96 -2.69 9.43 18.33
C ARG A 96 -3.26 8.70 17.12
N LEU A 97 -3.10 7.38 17.11
CA LEU A 97 -3.62 6.52 16.06
C LEU A 97 -4.66 5.56 16.64
N LEU A 98 -5.82 5.50 15.99
CA LEU A 98 -6.93 4.64 16.39
C LEU A 98 -6.82 3.28 15.68
N PRO A 99 -6.91 2.16 16.42
CA PRO A 99 -6.94 0.83 15.82
C PRO A 99 -8.22 0.58 15.04
N SER A 100 -8.17 -0.38 14.10
CA SER A 100 -9.39 -0.87 13.43
C SER A 100 -10.31 -1.58 14.43
N PRO A 101 -11.63 -1.28 14.45
CA PRO A 101 -12.59 -1.94 15.33
C PRO A 101 -12.83 -3.40 14.95
N LYS A 102 -12.64 -3.76 13.67
CA LYS A 102 -12.72 -5.13 13.18
C LYS A 102 -11.32 -5.58 12.76
N PRO A 103 -10.73 -6.59 13.42
CA PRO A 103 -9.48 -7.17 12.95
C PRO A 103 -9.74 -7.84 11.61
N ASP A 104 -8.99 -7.44 10.59
CA ASP A 104 -9.02 -8.09 9.29
C ASP A 104 -8.33 -9.48 9.37
N HIS A 105 -8.69 -10.41 8.49
CA HIS A 105 -8.11 -11.76 8.48
C HIS A 105 -6.61 -11.78 8.13
N SER A 106 -6.07 -10.68 7.61
CA SER A 106 -4.66 -10.49 7.25
C SER A 106 -3.87 -9.68 8.29
N MET A 107 -4.09 -9.97 9.57
CA MET A 107 -3.30 -9.37 10.65
C MET A 107 -1.83 -9.82 10.57
N PRO A 108 -0.86 -8.90 10.63
CA PRO A 108 0.55 -9.28 10.68
C PRO A 108 0.85 -10.06 11.97
N THR A 109 1.65 -11.13 11.86
CA THR A 109 2.06 -11.94 13.01
C THR A 109 2.79 -11.09 14.04
N THR A 110 2.30 -11.09 15.27
CA THR A 110 2.92 -10.35 16.37
C THR A 110 4.26 -10.98 16.72
N ARG A 111 5.35 -10.29 16.38
CA ARG A 111 6.71 -10.67 16.80
C ARG A 111 7.15 -9.75 17.94
N PRO A 112 7.98 -10.24 18.88
CA PRO A 112 8.58 -9.37 19.88
C PRO A 112 9.37 -8.26 19.19
N PHE A 113 9.10 -7.02 19.59
CA PHE A 113 9.70 -5.82 19.03
C PHE A 113 10.39 -5.04 20.14
N ALA A 114 11.66 -4.67 19.94
CA ALA A 114 12.45 -3.97 20.94
C ALA A 114 12.23 -2.46 20.82
N MET A 115 11.69 -1.85 21.88
CA MET A 115 11.40 -0.42 21.96
C MET A 115 12.62 0.40 22.38
N HIS A 116 13.69 0.36 21.58
CA HIS A 116 14.87 1.20 21.79
C HIS A 116 14.68 2.60 21.20
N LYS A 117 15.45 3.59 21.68
CA LYS A 117 15.33 5.00 21.27
C LYS A 117 15.22 5.25 19.76
N PRO A 118 16.09 4.68 18.89
CA PRO A 118 15.94 4.83 17.45
C PRO A 118 14.62 4.27 16.88
N ALA A 119 14.12 3.16 17.41
CA ALA A 119 12.88 2.54 16.95
C ALA A 119 11.67 3.40 17.33
N VAL A 120 11.64 3.94 18.56
CA VAL A 120 10.56 4.84 19.01
C VAL A 120 10.54 6.14 18.21
N SER A 121 11.72 6.72 17.94
CA SER A 121 11.82 7.91 17.09
C SER A 121 11.33 7.65 15.66
N LEU A 122 11.69 6.50 15.07
CA LEU A 122 11.19 6.12 13.74
C LEU A 122 9.68 5.85 13.75
N LEU A 123 9.16 5.16 14.77
CA LEU A 123 7.72 4.95 14.97
C LEU A 123 6.96 6.27 15.04
N SER A 124 7.49 7.27 15.75
CA SER A 124 6.88 8.60 15.87
C SER A 124 6.73 9.25 14.49
N ARG A 125 7.80 9.26 13.69
CA ARG A 125 7.77 9.87 12.34
C ARG A 125 6.81 9.15 11.40
N ILE A 126 6.80 7.82 11.45
CA ILE A 126 5.85 7.01 10.67
C ILE A 126 4.41 7.29 11.14
N ALA A 127 4.19 7.39 12.44
CA ALA A 127 2.87 7.65 13.00
C ALA A 127 2.34 9.02 12.59
N THR A 128 3.18 10.07 12.68
CA THR A 128 2.85 11.42 12.22
C THR A 128 2.44 11.40 10.75
N ALA A 129 3.26 10.80 9.88
CA ALA A 129 2.94 10.70 8.45
C ALA A 129 1.63 9.95 8.17
N ILE A 130 1.37 8.84 8.89
CA ILE A 130 0.08 8.13 8.80
C ILE A 130 -1.08 9.03 9.23
N SER A 131 -0.92 9.82 10.29
CA SER A 131 -1.97 10.73 10.77
C SER A 131 -2.27 11.87 9.79
N LEU A 132 -1.25 12.29 9.02
CA LEU A 132 -1.35 13.31 7.98
C LEU A 132 -1.74 12.73 6.61
N ASN A 133 -1.88 11.41 6.50
CA ASN A 133 -2.13 10.70 5.25
C ASN A 133 -1.06 10.98 4.17
N GLU A 134 0.20 11.08 4.59
CA GLU A 134 1.35 11.36 3.73
C GLU A 134 2.10 10.08 3.35
N PRO A 135 2.43 9.88 2.05
CA PRO A 135 3.23 8.74 1.62
C PRO A 135 4.69 8.91 2.03
N ILE A 136 5.29 7.85 2.59
CA ILE A 136 6.67 7.87 3.09
C ILE A 136 7.55 6.83 2.39
N LEU A 137 8.83 7.17 2.24
CA LEU A 137 9.89 6.28 1.77
C LEU A 137 10.93 6.09 2.87
N LEU A 138 11.12 4.85 3.32
CA LEU A 138 12.11 4.52 4.35
C LEU A 138 13.39 3.97 3.70
N THR A 139 14.48 4.74 3.76
CA THR A 139 15.78 4.34 3.19
C THR A 139 16.79 3.97 4.29
N GLY A 140 17.81 3.19 3.93
CA GLY A 140 18.91 2.79 4.82
C GLY A 140 19.31 1.32 4.64
N GLU A 141 20.37 0.89 5.31
CA GLU A 141 20.92 -0.47 5.20
C GLU A 141 19.88 -1.56 5.48
N THR A 142 19.99 -2.69 4.79
CA THR A 142 19.13 -3.85 5.03
C THR A 142 19.34 -4.40 6.44
N GLY A 143 18.32 -5.01 7.03
CA GLY A 143 18.42 -5.58 8.38
C GLY A 143 18.28 -4.58 9.55
N THR A 144 18.19 -3.27 9.29
CA THR A 144 18.03 -2.22 10.34
C THR A 144 16.62 -2.11 10.93
N GLY A 145 15.74 -3.10 10.70
CA GLY A 145 14.42 -3.16 11.33
C GLY A 145 13.32 -2.29 10.70
N LYS A 146 13.54 -1.65 9.53
CA LYS A 146 12.51 -0.85 8.82
C LYS A 146 11.19 -1.61 8.63
N THR A 147 11.24 -2.79 8.03
CA THR A 147 10.06 -3.64 7.83
C THR A 147 9.45 -4.07 9.16
N SER A 148 10.29 -4.36 10.16
CA SER A 148 9.84 -4.77 11.50
C SER A 148 9.05 -3.67 12.20
N VAL A 149 9.49 -2.40 12.09
CA VAL A 149 8.81 -1.24 12.67
C VAL A 149 7.41 -1.06 12.09
N VAL A 150 7.29 -1.10 10.75
CA VAL A 150 6.00 -0.97 10.06
C VAL A 150 5.08 -2.14 10.40
N THR A 151 5.61 -3.36 10.44
CA THR A 151 4.87 -4.57 10.84
C THR A 151 4.37 -4.48 12.27
N HIS A 152 5.21 -3.99 13.19
CA HIS A 152 4.85 -3.80 14.58
C HIS A 152 3.72 -2.78 14.74
N LEU A 153 3.84 -1.61 14.10
CA LEU A 153 2.83 -0.57 14.16
C LEU A 153 1.48 -1.03 13.57
N ALA A 154 1.50 -1.71 12.42
CA ALA A 154 0.28 -2.26 11.81
C ALA A 154 -0.43 -3.27 12.74
N SER A 155 0.35 -4.12 13.44
CA SER A 155 -0.17 -5.08 14.42
C SER A 155 -0.85 -4.36 15.60
N LEU A 156 -0.24 -3.31 16.14
CA LEU A 156 -0.81 -2.50 17.22
C LEU A 156 -2.11 -1.81 16.80
N LEU A 157 -2.17 -1.30 15.57
CA LEU A 157 -3.34 -0.63 15.00
C LEU A 157 -4.40 -1.59 14.48
N ARG A 158 -4.19 -2.90 14.58
CA ARG A 158 -5.09 -3.93 14.03
C ARG A 158 -5.43 -3.70 12.56
N LYS A 159 -4.47 -3.17 11.79
CA LYS A 159 -4.64 -2.89 10.36
C LYS A 159 -3.93 -3.96 9.52
N PRO A 160 -4.50 -4.33 8.37
CA PRO A 160 -3.83 -5.24 7.45
C PRO A 160 -2.55 -4.60 6.92
N LEU A 161 -1.49 -5.40 6.77
CA LEU A 161 -0.24 -4.97 6.14
C LEU A 161 -0.03 -5.77 4.86
N ILE A 162 -0.09 -5.09 3.72
CA ILE A 162 0.16 -5.68 2.40
C ILE A 162 1.63 -5.42 2.07
N SER A 163 2.39 -6.49 1.91
CA SER A 163 3.78 -6.43 1.46
C SER A 163 3.84 -6.82 -0.01
N LEU A 164 4.21 -5.87 -0.86
CA LEU A 164 4.51 -6.10 -2.27
C LEU A 164 6.02 -6.01 -2.46
N ASN A 165 6.65 -7.10 -2.86
CA ASN A 165 8.07 -7.10 -3.19
C ASN A 165 8.25 -6.62 -4.64
N LEU A 166 8.99 -5.52 -4.82
CA LEU A 166 9.32 -4.99 -6.14
C LEU A 166 10.66 -5.58 -6.59
N SER A 167 10.68 -6.12 -7.80
CA SER A 167 11.89 -6.65 -8.44
C SER A 167 12.10 -5.99 -9.81
N ASN A 168 13.23 -6.26 -10.46
CA ASN A 168 13.48 -5.79 -11.83
C ASN A 168 12.49 -6.36 -12.86
N GLN A 169 11.73 -7.40 -12.50
CA GLN A 169 10.67 -7.97 -13.34
C GLN A 169 9.30 -7.38 -13.01
N THR A 170 9.17 -6.59 -11.93
CA THR A 170 7.91 -5.98 -11.56
C THR A 170 7.61 -4.81 -12.48
N GLU A 171 6.52 -4.92 -13.22
CA GLU A 171 6.07 -3.90 -14.14
C GLU A 171 4.96 -3.04 -13.51
N SER A 172 4.71 -1.87 -14.10
CA SER A 172 3.56 -1.03 -13.69
C SER A 172 2.22 -1.75 -13.84
N SER A 173 2.15 -2.69 -14.80
CA SER A 173 1.00 -3.56 -15.06
C SER A 173 0.69 -4.50 -13.89
N ASP A 174 1.69 -4.87 -13.06
CA ASP A 174 1.49 -5.70 -11.87
C ASP A 174 0.83 -4.94 -10.72
N ILE A 175 1.03 -3.61 -10.66
CA ILE A 175 0.55 -2.76 -9.57
C ILE A 175 -0.79 -2.11 -9.93
N VAL A 176 -0.85 -1.46 -11.09
CA VAL A 176 -2.00 -0.67 -11.54
C VAL A 176 -2.98 -1.55 -12.35
N GLY A 177 -2.52 -2.72 -12.81
CA GLY A 177 -3.22 -3.55 -13.77
C GLY A 177 -2.79 -3.26 -15.19
N GLY A 178 -2.98 -4.24 -16.08
CA GLY A 178 -2.65 -4.12 -17.49
C GLY A 178 -3.60 -4.94 -18.37
N PHE A 179 -3.68 -4.56 -19.65
CA PHE A 179 -4.42 -5.33 -20.63
C PHE A 179 -3.57 -6.53 -21.07
N LYS A 180 -3.94 -7.73 -20.62
CA LYS A 180 -3.38 -8.97 -21.13
C LYS A 180 -4.25 -9.49 -22.27
N PRO A 181 -3.77 -9.55 -23.52
CA PRO A 181 -4.54 -10.14 -24.61
C PRO A 181 -4.80 -11.60 -24.26
N VAL A 182 -6.08 -11.95 -24.07
CA VAL A 182 -6.48 -13.33 -23.86
C VAL A 182 -6.35 -14.05 -25.20
N ASP A 183 -5.45 -15.02 -25.28
CA ASP A 183 -5.38 -15.90 -26.44
C ASP A 183 -6.72 -16.61 -26.56
N ALA A 184 -7.43 -16.39 -27.67
CA ALA A 184 -8.73 -16.99 -27.96
C ALA A 184 -8.70 -18.52 -27.88
N ARG A 185 -7.52 -19.14 -27.97
CA ARG A 185 -7.34 -20.59 -27.74
C ARG A 185 -7.76 -21.03 -26.34
N VAL A 186 -7.52 -20.22 -25.31
CA VAL A 186 -7.84 -20.58 -23.92
C VAL A 186 -9.36 -20.75 -23.74
N PRO A 187 -10.21 -19.72 -23.97
CA PRO A 187 -11.66 -19.89 -23.86
C PRO A 187 -12.22 -20.85 -24.92
N ALA A 188 -11.64 -20.92 -26.13
CA ALA A 188 -12.12 -21.84 -27.16
C ALA A 188 -11.85 -23.31 -26.81
N SER A 189 -10.76 -23.61 -26.10
CA SER A 189 -10.46 -24.98 -25.66
C SER A 189 -11.45 -25.47 -24.61
N GLU A 190 -11.82 -24.62 -23.66
CA GLU A 190 -12.87 -24.90 -22.68
C GLU A 190 -14.22 -25.09 -23.37
N LEU A 191 -14.57 -24.21 -24.32
CA LEU A 191 -15.81 -24.33 -25.08
C LEU A 191 -15.84 -25.61 -25.92
N GLN A 192 -14.72 -26.00 -26.54
CA GLN A 192 -14.61 -27.22 -27.32
C GLN A 192 -14.80 -28.47 -26.46
N ALA A 193 -14.22 -28.52 -25.26
CA ALA A 193 -14.40 -29.64 -24.35
C ALA A 193 -15.89 -29.84 -24.00
N ARG A 194 -16.56 -28.75 -23.58
CA ARG A 194 -18.00 -28.76 -23.30
C ARG A 194 -18.82 -29.18 -24.52
N PHE A 195 -18.46 -28.70 -25.70
CA PHE A 195 -19.10 -29.08 -26.96
C PHE A 195 -18.97 -30.59 -27.24
N SER A 196 -17.76 -31.15 -27.15
CA SER A 196 -17.51 -32.58 -27.41
C SER A 196 -18.27 -33.51 -26.47
N ASP A 197 -18.45 -33.11 -25.21
CA ASP A 197 -19.25 -33.86 -24.23
C ASP A 197 -20.74 -33.83 -24.60
N LEU A 198 -21.30 -32.64 -24.82
CA LEU A 198 -22.70 -32.46 -25.21
C LEU A 198 -23.02 -33.09 -26.57
N PHE A 199 -22.10 -32.97 -27.54
CA PHE A 199 -22.22 -33.58 -28.85
C PHE A 199 -22.24 -35.10 -28.77
N GLY A 200 -21.38 -35.69 -27.94
CA GLY A 200 -21.35 -37.13 -27.68
C GLY A 200 -22.63 -37.65 -27.02
N GLY A 201 -23.27 -36.84 -26.18
CA GLY A 201 -24.57 -37.17 -25.58
C GLY A 201 -25.76 -37.01 -26.53
N THR A 202 -25.69 -36.11 -27.51
CA THR A 202 -26.80 -35.79 -28.43
C THR A 202 -26.75 -36.57 -29.74
N PHE A 203 -25.55 -36.81 -30.26
CA PHE A 203 -25.30 -37.44 -31.55
C PHE A 203 -24.36 -38.63 -31.41
N SER A 204 -24.57 -39.66 -32.23
CA SER A 204 -23.68 -40.82 -32.28
C SER A 204 -22.30 -40.43 -32.81
N ARG A 205 -21.27 -40.50 -31.96
CA ARG A 205 -19.86 -40.23 -32.31
C ARG A 205 -19.37 -41.06 -33.50
N LYS A 206 -19.74 -42.34 -33.57
CA LYS A 206 -19.31 -43.25 -34.65
C LYS A 206 -19.81 -42.83 -36.05
N LYS A 207 -20.99 -42.22 -36.15
CA LYS A 207 -21.56 -41.75 -37.43
C LYS A 207 -21.06 -40.36 -37.82
N ASN A 208 -20.68 -39.55 -36.83
CA ASN A 208 -20.27 -38.16 -37.02
C ASN A 208 -18.77 -37.94 -36.80
N ALA A 209 -17.95 -38.99 -36.83
CA ALA A 209 -16.51 -38.93 -36.52
C ALA A 209 -15.76 -37.92 -37.41
N HIS A 210 -16.09 -37.85 -38.70
CA HIS A 210 -15.48 -36.89 -39.63
C HIS A 210 -15.83 -35.43 -39.29
N PHE A 211 -17.05 -35.18 -38.81
CA PHE A 211 -17.49 -33.86 -38.38
C PHE A 211 -16.80 -33.44 -37.08
N GLU A 212 -16.77 -34.34 -36.09
CA GLU A 212 -16.09 -34.10 -34.80
C GLU A 212 -14.59 -33.82 -34.99
N GLU A 213 -13.94 -34.57 -35.87
CA GLU A 213 -12.54 -34.34 -36.24
C GLU A 213 -12.34 -33.00 -36.96
N SER A 214 -13.27 -32.61 -37.84
CA SER A 214 -13.23 -31.31 -38.52
C SER A 214 -13.38 -30.13 -37.55
N VAL A 215 -14.21 -30.28 -36.51
CA VAL A 215 -14.38 -29.29 -35.44
C VAL A 215 -13.09 -29.21 -34.61
N ARG A 216 -12.56 -30.36 -34.16
CA ARG A 216 -11.32 -30.44 -33.38
C ARG A 216 -10.14 -29.80 -34.11
N LYS A 217 -10.00 -30.09 -35.41
CA LYS A 217 -8.96 -29.51 -36.27
C LYS A 217 -9.13 -27.99 -36.44
N ALA A 218 -10.35 -27.51 -36.61
CA ALA A 218 -10.61 -26.07 -36.73
C ALA A 218 -10.25 -25.29 -35.46
N VAL A 219 -10.51 -25.86 -34.28
CA VAL A 219 -10.12 -25.27 -32.99
C VAL A 219 -8.61 -25.31 -32.79
N HIS A 220 -7.97 -26.45 -33.07
CA HIS A 220 -6.52 -26.62 -32.91
C HIS A 220 -5.71 -25.71 -33.84
N GLU A 221 -6.16 -25.54 -35.10
CA GLU A 221 -5.53 -24.64 -36.08
C GLU A 221 -5.88 -23.15 -35.84
N GLY A 222 -6.73 -22.83 -34.87
CA GLY A 222 -7.14 -21.44 -34.58
C GLY A 222 -8.07 -20.82 -35.63
N LYS A 223 -8.77 -21.63 -36.43
CA LYS A 223 -9.72 -21.18 -37.46
C LYS A 223 -11.08 -20.86 -36.83
N TRP A 224 -11.14 -19.80 -36.01
CA TRP A 224 -12.29 -19.48 -35.16
C TRP A 224 -13.61 -19.28 -35.91
N LYS A 225 -13.60 -18.58 -37.04
CA LYS A 225 -14.82 -18.38 -37.86
C LYS A 225 -15.43 -19.72 -38.28
N ARG A 226 -14.59 -20.67 -38.70
CA ARG A 226 -15.03 -22.02 -39.10
C ARG A 226 -15.52 -22.82 -37.90
N ALA A 227 -14.79 -22.81 -36.78
CA ALA A 227 -15.21 -23.49 -35.55
C ALA A 227 -16.59 -23.01 -35.07
N VAL A 228 -16.82 -21.69 -35.05
CA VAL A 228 -18.11 -21.10 -34.66
C VAL A 228 -19.24 -21.51 -35.60
N VAL A 229 -19.01 -21.55 -36.90
CA VAL A 229 -20.01 -22.02 -37.88
C VAL A 229 -20.39 -23.47 -37.60
N LEU A 230 -19.41 -24.36 -37.43
CA LEU A 230 -19.64 -25.78 -37.16
C LEU A 230 -20.39 -26.00 -35.84
N TRP A 231 -20.01 -25.28 -34.77
CA TRP A 231 -20.72 -25.35 -33.49
C TRP A 231 -22.17 -24.88 -33.62
N LYS A 232 -22.42 -23.76 -34.30
CA LYS A 232 -23.79 -23.25 -34.52
C LYS A 232 -24.65 -24.21 -35.34
N GLU A 233 -24.07 -24.82 -36.36
CA GLU A 233 -24.76 -25.82 -37.19
C GLU A 233 -25.15 -27.05 -36.37
N SER A 234 -24.22 -27.57 -35.55
CA SER A 234 -24.50 -28.68 -34.64
C SER A 234 -25.58 -28.35 -33.61
N ILE A 235 -25.56 -27.13 -33.04
CA ILE A 235 -26.59 -26.66 -32.11
C ILE A 235 -27.97 -26.59 -32.80
N ARG A 236 -28.02 -26.13 -34.05
CA ARG A 236 -29.28 -26.09 -34.83
C ARG A 236 -29.84 -27.51 -35.00
N LEU A 237 -29.02 -28.44 -35.50
CA LEU A 237 -29.42 -29.83 -35.70
C LEU A 237 -29.84 -30.51 -34.38
N ALA A 238 -29.17 -30.18 -33.28
CA ALA A 238 -29.50 -30.71 -31.96
C ALA A 238 -30.88 -30.22 -31.51
N ARG A 239 -31.15 -28.93 -31.69
CA ARG A 239 -32.44 -28.32 -31.36
C ARG A 239 -33.57 -28.93 -32.16
N ASP A 240 -33.41 -29.05 -33.47
CA ASP A 240 -34.44 -29.63 -34.35
C ASP A 240 -34.76 -31.07 -33.95
N ARG A 241 -33.72 -31.85 -33.61
CA ARG A 241 -33.88 -33.24 -33.14
C ARG A 241 -34.58 -33.34 -31.79
N ILE A 242 -34.23 -32.47 -30.84
CA ILE A 242 -34.89 -32.43 -29.52
C ILE A 242 -36.35 -32.01 -29.66
N GLN A 243 -36.65 -31.02 -30.51
CA GLN A 243 -38.02 -30.57 -30.77
C GLN A 243 -38.86 -31.66 -31.44
N ALA A 244 -38.32 -32.36 -32.43
CA ALA A 244 -39.01 -33.49 -33.09
C ALA A 244 -39.35 -34.61 -32.09
N LYS A 245 -38.40 -34.98 -31.20
CA LYS A 245 -38.64 -35.99 -30.17
C LYS A 245 -39.70 -35.55 -29.15
N ALA A 246 -39.69 -34.28 -28.77
CA ALA A 246 -40.67 -33.71 -27.85
C ALA A 246 -42.09 -33.61 -28.45
N SER A 247 -42.22 -33.50 -29.78
CA SER A 247 -43.51 -33.58 -30.47
C SER A 247 -44.02 -35.00 -30.69
N GLU A 248 -43.14 -36.01 -30.74
CA GLU A 248 -43.52 -37.43 -30.84
C GLU A 248 -43.94 -38.03 -29.49
N GLU A 249 -43.48 -37.47 -28.37
CA GLU A 249 -43.81 -37.90 -27.00
C GLU A 249 -45.07 -37.21 -26.42
N ARG A 250 -45.74 -36.32 -27.17
CA ARG A 250 -47.03 -35.67 -26.83
C ARG A 250 -48.19 -36.29 -27.60
#